data_AF-A0A7V8KRP7-F1
#
_entry.id   AF-A0A7V8KRP7-F1
#
_cell.length_a   1.000
_cell.length_b   1.000
_cell.length_c   1.000
_cell.angle_alpha   90.00
_cell.angle_beta   90.00
_cell.angle_gamma   90.00
#
_symmetry.space_group_name_H-M   'P 1'
#
loop_
_entity.id
_entity.type
_entity.pdbx_description
1 polymer ?
#
loop_
_entity_poly.entity_id
_entity_poly.type
_entity_poly.pdbx_seq_one_letter_code
_entity_poly.pdbx_strand_id
1 'polypeptide(L)'
;MGQLLKLISEHSTAINAITAAVTALVAVVGIFLTCFSIWSTNEGNRIANEQFQYERAKNHEEEERSQAVLVSAWINPNVNRCRDDVVNSQSVIIVNNAGSQPVYDVVITTGAIQGAAPSVLTGDDVAVPVGTLPPGQYEICVPMPSPGMHTRFNAAIGFTDTYGQSWIRDAAGKLSKVKKRPYEYFDLSLPIEGWGTLTPVVQ
;
A
#
# COMPACT_ATOMS: atom_id res chain seq x y z
N MET A 1 59.24 -54.04 49.93
CA MET A 1 59.29 -52.75 49.21
C MET A 1 58.68 -52.81 47.80
N GLY A 2 59.07 -53.77 46.95
CA GLY A 2 58.66 -53.82 45.53
C GLY A 2 57.16 -54.02 45.24
N GLN A 3 56.43 -54.80 46.04
CA GLN A 3 54.98 -54.99 45.86
C GLN A 3 54.16 -53.74 46.14
N LEU A 4 54.58 -52.93 47.12
CA LEU A 4 53.87 -51.72 47.54
C LEU A 4 54.01 -50.59 46.52
N LEU A 5 55.20 -50.44 45.91
CA LEU A 5 55.44 -49.52 44.79
C LEU A 5 54.64 -49.90 43.54
N LYS A 6 54.50 -51.20 43.26
CA LYS A 6 53.73 -51.69 42.11
C LYS A 6 52.24 -51.35 42.26
N LEU A 7 51.68 -51.59 43.46
CA LEU A 7 50.28 -51.27 43.79
C LEU A 7 49.98 -49.77 43.68
N ILE A 8 50.89 -48.91 44.14
CA ILE A 8 50.75 -47.45 44.04
C ILE A 8 50.79 -46.98 42.58
N SER A 9 51.69 -47.54 41.76
CA SER A 9 51.75 -47.18 40.33
C SER A 9 50.49 -47.61 39.58
N GLU A 10 49.94 -48.79 39.91
CA GLU A 10 48.74 -49.36 39.28
C GLU A 10 47.47 -48.61 39.72
N HIS A 11 47.41 -48.11 40.95
CA HIS A 11 46.34 -47.20 41.39
C HIS A 11 46.43 -45.82 40.72
N SER A 12 47.64 -45.27 40.55
CA SER A 12 47.85 -43.97 39.92
C SER A 12 47.49 -43.98 38.43
N THR A 13 47.83 -45.04 37.70
CA THR A 13 47.45 -45.21 36.29
C THR A 13 45.94 -45.36 36.12
N ALA A 14 45.27 -46.12 37.01
CA ALA A 14 43.82 -46.29 36.99
C ALA A 14 43.08 -44.97 37.25
N ILE A 15 43.53 -44.16 38.23
CA ILE A 15 42.93 -42.85 38.55
C ILE A 15 43.03 -41.91 37.34
N ASN A 16 44.22 -41.81 36.73
CA ASN A 16 44.42 -40.94 35.57
C ASN A 16 43.55 -41.35 34.37
N ALA A 17 43.35 -42.64 34.14
CA ALA A 17 42.48 -43.15 33.09
C ALA A 17 41.00 -42.77 33.33
N ILE A 18 40.53 -42.87 34.58
CA ILE A 18 39.17 -42.46 34.96
C ILE A 18 39.01 -40.95 34.78
N THR A 19 39.97 -40.13 35.22
CA THR A 19 39.91 -38.67 35.04
C THR A 19 39.86 -38.30 33.56
N ALA A 20 40.70 -38.91 32.72
CA ALA A 20 40.68 -38.69 31.27
C ALA A 20 39.33 -39.06 30.65
N ALA A 21 38.73 -40.18 31.07
CA ALA A 21 37.41 -40.61 30.60
C ALA A 21 36.31 -39.60 31.00
N VAL A 22 36.33 -39.10 32.23
CA VAL A 22 35.37 -38.08 32.70
C VAL A 22 35.55 -36.76 31.95
N THR A 23 36.79 -36.29 31.76
CA THR A 23 37.05 -35.05 31.00
C THR A 23 36.61 -35.17 29.54
N ALA A 24 36.85 -36.31 28.90
CA ALA A 24 36.37 -36.56 27.54
C ALA A 24 34.84 -36.52 27.46
N LEU A 25 34.15 -37.09 28.46
CA LEU A 25 32.68 -37.10 28.50
C LEU A 25 32.12 -35.68 28.64
N VAL A 26 32.70 -34.86 29.53
CA VAL A 26 32.31 -33.45 29.70
C VAL A 26 32.53 -32.66 28.41
N ALA A 27 33.64 -32.87 27.71
CA ALA A 27 33.93 -32.21 26.44
C ALA A 27 32.89 -32.55 25.36
N VAL A 28 32.49 -33.83 25.25
CA VAL A 28 31.47 -34.29 24.28
C VAL A 28 30.12 -33.63 24.55
N VAL A 29 29.70 -33.59 25.82
CA VAL A 29 28.44 -32.92 26.21
C VAL A 29 28.49 -31.42 25.89
N GLY A 30 29.62 -30.77 26.16
CA GLY A 30 29.84 -29.37 25.82
C GLY A 30 29.70 -29.10 24.33
N ILE A 31 30.33 -29.91 23.48
CA ILE A 31 30.23 -29.79 22.01
C ILE A 31 28.76 -29.92 21.57
N PHE A 32 28.04 -30.92 22.09
CA PHE A 32 26.64 -31.12 21.75
C PHE A 32 25.76 -29.90 22.09
N LEU A 33 25.92 -29.32 23.28
CA LEU A 33 25.20 -28.11 23.69
C LEU A 33 25.54 -26.89 22.83
N THR A 34 26.82 -26.72 22.47
CA THR A 34 27.23 -25.63 21.56
C THR A 34 26.64 -25.80 20.17
N CYS A 35 26.64 -27.00 19.61
CA CYS A 35 26.00 -27.28 18.32
C CYS A 35 24.50 -27.03 18.37
N PHE A 36 23.82 -27.45 19.44
CA PHE A 36 22.39 -27.25 19.61
C PHE A 36 22.03 -25.75 19.73
N SER A 37 22.81 -24.98 20.50
CA SER A 37 22.59 -23.53 20.63
C SER A 37 22.86 -22.77 19.33
N ILE A 38 23.92 -23.13 18.58
CA ILE A 38 24.20 -22.56 17.26
C ILE A 38 23.06 -22.87 16.29
N TRP A 39 22.59 -24.12 16.24
CA TRP A 39 21.48 -24.52 15.39
C TRP A 39 20.19 -23.75 15.73
N SER A 40 19.82 -23.70 17.01
CA SER A 40 18.66 -22.96 17.50
C SER A 40 18.73 -21.45 17.15
N THR A 41 19.92 -20.86 17.33
CA THR A 41 20.15 -19.44 16.99
C THR A 41 20.06 -19.19 15.48
N ASN A 42 20.61 -20.09 14.66
CA ASN A 42 20.55 -19.96 13.20
C ASN A 42 19.11 -20.05 12.67
N GLU A 43 18.30 -20.93 13.25
CA GLU A 43 16.88 -21.05 12.88
C GLU A 43 16.08 -19.82 13.31
N GLY A 44 16.34 -19.30 14.52
CA GLY A 44 15.76 -18.04 14.98
C GLY A 44 16.13 -16.85 14.07
N ASN A 45 17.39 -16.76 13.65
CA ASN A 45 17.87 -15.72 12.74
C ASN A 45 17.20 -15.77 11.36
N ARG A 46 16.92 -16.97 10.84
CA ARG A 46 16.22 -17.15 9.56
C ARG A 46 14.80 -16.59 9.62
N ILE A 47 14.04 -16.98 10.64
CA ILE A 47 12.66 -16.52 10.85
C ILE A 47 12.62 -15.00 11.04
N ALA A 48 13.52 -14.47 11.88
CA ALA A 48 13.61 -13.03 12.12
C ALA A 48 13.92 -12.25 10.84
N ASN A 49 14.81 -12.74 9.99
CA ASN A 49 15.10 -12.10 8.71
C ASN A 49 13.90 -12.14 7.75
N GLU A 50 13.19 -13.27 7.64
CA GLU A 50 11.97 -13.38 6.83
C GLU A 50 10.89 -12.40 7.28
N GLN A 51 10.63 -12.32 8.58
CA GLN A 51 9.68 -11.36 9.16
C GLN A 51 10.11 -9.92 8.89
N PHE A 52 11.38 -9.61 9.10
CA PHE A 52 11.91 -8.27 8.84
C PHE A 52 11.75 -7.85 7.38
N GLN A 53 12.04 -8.74 6.41
CA GLN A 53 11.83 -8.42 4.99
C GLN A 53 10.36 -8.23 4.66
N TYR A 54 9.47 -9.08 5.19
CA TYR A 54 8.03 -8.96 4.98
C TYR A 54 7.48 -7.64 5.54
N GLU A 55 7.84 -7.29 6.78
CA GLU A 55 7.44 -6.04 7.42
C GLU A 55 7.97 -4.84 6.65
N ARG A 56 9.24 -4.88 6.21
CA ARG A 56 9.82 -3.81 5.41
C ARG A 56 9.11 -3.61 4.09
N ALA A 57 8.80 -4.70 3.38
CA ALA A 57 8.06 -4.63 2.12
C ALA A 57 6.65 -4.06 2.30
N LYS A 58 5.96 -4.51 3.36
CA LYS A 58 4.63 -4.02 3.71
C LYS A 58 4.64 -2.54 4.10
N ASN A 59 5.56 -2.14 4.99
CA ASN A 59 5.68 -0.75 5.43
C ASN A 59 6.02 0.16 4.25
N HIS A 60 6.89 -0.28 3.35
CA HIS A 60 7.22 0.47 2.15
C HIS A 60 5.99 0.69 1.25
N GLU A 61 5.16 -0.34 1.04
CA GLU A 61 3.91 -0.20 0.29
C GLU A 61 2.90 0.74 0.99
N GLU A 62 2.78 0.65 2.31
CA GLU A 62 1.92 1.52 3.11
C GLU A 62 2.39 2.99 3.06
N GLU A 63 3.70 3.22 3.13
CA GLU A 63 4.33 4.53 2.97
C GLU A 63 4.07 5.11 1.58
N GLU A 64 4.26 4.31 0.51
CA GLU A 64 4.03 4.76 -0.87
C GLU A 64 2.59 5.23 -1.10
N ARG A 65 1.60 4.52 -0.56
CA ARG A 65 0.18 4.87 -0.75
C ARG A 65 -0.38 5.79 0.34
N SER A 66 0.43 6.18 1.33
CA SER A 66 -0.01 6.88 2.55
C SER A 66 -0.77 8.18 2.28
N GLN A 67 -0.36 8.95 1.27
CA GLN A 67 -1.09 10.13 0.84
C GLN A 67 -2.33 9.76 0.00
N ALA A 68 -2.17 8.83 -0.94
CA ALA A 68 -3.21 8.48 -1.90
C ALA A 68 -4.47 7.90 -1.25
N VAL A 69 -4.34 7.22 -0.10
CA VAL A 69 -5.50 6.71 0.66
C VAL A 69 -6.40 7.83 1.22
N LEU A 70 -5.85 9.04 1.40
CA LEU A 70 -6.55 10.20 1.98
C LEU A 70 -7.36 11.01 0.94
N VAL A 71 -7.22 10.69 -0.35
CA VAL A 71 -7.96 11.33 -1.43
C VAL A 71 -9.18 10.48 -1.79
N SER A 72 -10.38 11.06 -1.73
CA SER A 72 -11.63 10.39 -2.04
C SER A 72 -12.59 11.28 -2.84
N ALA A 73 -13.52 10.66 -3.55
CA ALA A 73 -14.55 11.34 -4.33
C ALA A 73 -15.87 10.57 -4.28
N TRP A 74 -17.00 11.28 -4.25
CA TRP A 74 -18.34 10.68 -4.29
C TRP A 74 -19.37 11.66 -4.87
N ILE A 75 -20.44 11.12 -5.44
CA ILE A 75 -21.56 11.96 -5.93
C ILE A 75 -22.33 12.54 -4.73
N ASN A 76 -22.68 13.83 -4.80
CA ASN A 76 -23.62 14.47 -3.89
C ASN A 76 -25.02 14.49 -4.52
N PRO A 77 -25.93 13.56 -4.15
CA PRO A 77 -27.24 13.45 -4.78
C PRO A 77 -28.21 14.57 -4.36
N ASN A 78 -27.88 15.33 -3.31
CA ASN A 78 -28.79 16.30 -2.70
C ASN A 78 -28.60 17.71 -3.25
N VAL A 79 -27.64 17.92 -4.14
CA VAL A 79 -27.29 19.24 -4.67
C VAL A 79 -27.43 19.22 -6.18
N ASN A 80 -28.39 20.00 -6.69
CA ASN A 80 -28.60 20.17 -8.12
C ASN A 80 -28.21 21.60 -8.53
N ARG A 81 -26.89 21.88 -8.49
CA ARG A 81 -26.30 23.20 -8.86
C ARG A 81 -25.59 23.19 -10.21
N CYS A 82 -25.40 22.02 -10.81
CA CYS A 82 -24.76 21.87 -12.10
C CYS A 82 -25.76 22.03 -13.24
N ARG A 83 -25.27 22.20 -14.47
CA ARG A 83 -26.16 22.24 -15.63
C ARG A 83 -26.80 20.87 -15.80
N ASP A 84 -28.12 20.85 -15.80
CA ASP A 84 -28.91 19.68 -16.14
C ASP A 84 -29.81 20.07 -17.31
N ASP A 85 -29.32 19.85 -18.53
CA ASP A 85 -30.13 19.93 -19.74
C ASP A 85 -30.24 18.52 -20.36
N VAL A 86 -31.21 18.33 -21.25
CA VAL A 86 -31.55 17.01 -21.82
C VAL A 86 -30.37 16.33 -22.53
N VAL A 87 -29.32 17.08 -22.88
CA VAL A 87 -28.16 16.60 -23.65
C VAL A 87 -26.91 16.44 -22.78
N ASN A 88 -26.73 17.29 -21.77
CA ASN A 88 -25.51 17.39 -20.95
C ASN A 88 -25.84 17.37 -19.44
N SER A 89 -26.38 16.26 -18.95
CA SER A 89 -26.58 16.09 -17.50
C SER A 89 -25.23 16.08 -16.77
N GLN A 90 -25.14 16.89 -15.72
CA GLN A 90 -23.98 16.94 -14.83
C GLN A 90 -24.38 16.61 -13.41
N SER A 91 -23.49 15.97 -12.67
CA SER A 91 -23.65 15.73 -11.23
C SER A 91 -22.64 16.53 -10.42
N VAL A 92 -23.07 16.95 -9.23
CA VAL A 92 -22.15 17.49 -8.22
C VAL A 92 -21.37 16.33 -7.63
N ILE A 93 -20.06 16.37 -7.77
CA ILE A 93 -19.12 15.46 -7.10
C ILE A 93 -18.46 16.21 -5.96
N ILE A 94 -18.44 15.59 -4.79
CA ILE A 94 -17.59 16.01 -3.69
C ILE A 94 -16.24 15.32 -3.86
N VAL A 95 -15.17 16.11 -3.84
CA VAL A 95 -13.80 15.65 -3.72
C VAL A 95 -13.22 16.07 -2.39
N ASN A 96 -12.50 15.15 -1.76
CA ASN A 96 -11.92 15.34 -0.45
C ASN A 96 -10.46 14.93 -0.48
N ASN A 97 -9.60 15.85 -0.06
CA ASN A 97 -8.22 15.57 0.29
C ASN A 97 -8.07 15.74 1.81
N ALA A 98 -8.11 14.61 2.53
CA ALA A 98 -7.93 14.60 3.98
C ALA A 98 -6.45 14.72 4.41
N GLY A 99 -5.52 14.80 3.46
CA GLY A 99 -4.10 15.02 3.72
C GLY A 99 -3.77 16.47 4.05
N SER A 100 -2.56 16.70 4.55
CA SER A 100 -2.02 18.05 4.82
C SER A 100 -1.28 18.66 3.62
N GLN A 101 -1.15 17.91 2.51
CA GLN A 101 -0.44 18.32 1.31
C GLN A 101 -1.37 18.25 0.09
N PRO A 102 -1.19 19.15 -0.91
CA PRO A 102 -1.93 19.08 -2.15
C PRO A 102 -1.60 17.82 -2.96
N VAL A 103 -2.51 17.44 -3.85
CA VAL A 103 -2.23 16.50 -4.95
C VAL A 103 -2.39 17.22 -6.29
N TYR A 104 -1.69 16.73 -7.30
CA TYR A 104 -1.51 17.38 -8.59
C TYR A 104 -2.11 16.56 -9.73
N ASP A 105 -2.08 17.12 -10.94
CA ASP A 105 -2.63 16.54 -12.16
C ASP A 105 -4.04 15.93 -11.96
N VAL A 106 -4.86 16.59 -11.15
CA VAL A 106 -6.15 16.02 -10.72
C VAL A 106 -7.12 16.03 -11.88
N VAL A 107 -7.78 14.88 -12.10
CA VAL A 107 -8.85 14.68 -13.06
C VAL A 107 -9.99 13.93 -12.38
N ILE A 108 -11.20 14.43 -12.57
CA ILE A 108 -12.41 13.88 -11.94
C ILE A 108 -13.36 13.46 -13.04
N THR A 109 -13.90 12.25 -12.93
CA THR A 109 -14.83 11.68 -13.91
C THR A 109 -15.92 10.91 -13.16
N THR A 110 -16.81 10.30 -13.93
CA THR A 110 -17.74 9.29 -13.41
C THR A 110 -17.33 7.89 -13.89
N GLY A 111 -17.88 6.87 -13.25
CA GLY A 111 -17.67 5.48 -13.65
C GLY A 111 -18.78 4.59 -13.09
N ALA A 112 -18.98 3.42 -13.67
CA ALA A 112 -20.05 2.53 -13.24
C ALA A 112 -19.62 1.67 -12.05
N ILE A 113 -20.47 1.64 -11.02
CA ILE A 113 -20.38 0.66 -9.92
C ILE A 113 -21.17 -0.62 -10.25
N GLN A 114 -22.10 -0.53 -11.19
CA GLN A 114 -22.96 -1.62 -11.63
C GLN A 114 -23.40 -1.36 -13.07
N GLY A 115 -23.39 -2.40 -13.91
CA GLY A 115 -23.75 -2.33 -15.32
C GLY A 115 -22.61 -2.78 -16.23
N ALA A 116 -22.74 -2.52 -17.53
CA ALA A 116 -21.74 -2.87 -18.55
C ALA A 116 -20.74 -1.74 -18.85
N ALA A 117 -20.96 -0.55 -18.29
CA ALA A 117 -20.05 0.57 -18.46
C ALA A 117 -18.74 0.39 -17.64
N PRO A 118 -17.62 0.98 -18.08
CA PRO A 118 -16.35 0.94 -17.34
C PRO A 118 -16.45 1.56 -15.94
N SER A 119 -15.60 1.09 -15.00
CA SER A 119 -15.50 1.65 -13.64
C SER A 119 -14.84 3.03 -13.58
N VAL A 120 -14.24 3.47 -14.69
CA VAL A 120 -13.65 4.79 -14.91
C VAL A 120 -13.89 5.19 -16.36
N LEU A 121 -14.52 6.34 -16.60
CA LEU A 121 -14.72 6.87 -17.95
C LEU A 121 -13.59 7.82 -18.33
N THR A 122 -13.13 7.72 -19.57
CA THR A 122 -12.02 8.52 -20.13
C THR A 122 -12.48 9.32 -21.35
N GLY A 123 -11.76 10.38 -21.68
CA GLY A 123 -12.06 11.32 -22.76
C GLY A 123 -12.51 12.70 -22.28
N ASP A 124 -12.31 13.69 -23.13
CA ASP A 124 -12.56 15.11 -22.85
C ASP A 124 -14.04 15.43 -22.53
N ASP A 125 -14.98 14.61 -23.04
CA ASP A 125 -16.42 14.84 -22.86
C ASP A 125 -16.94 14.40 -21.46
N VAL A 126 -16.16 13.60 -20.73
CA VAL A 126 -16.59 12.96 -19.48
C VAL A 126 -15.66 13.25 -18.29
N ALA A 127 -14.39 13.54 -18.56
CA ALA A 127 -13.38 13.80 -17.55
C ALA A 127 -13.09 15.30 -17.43
N VAL A 128 -13.05 15.79 -16.20
CA VAL A 128 -12.85 17.20 -15.87
C VAL A 128 -11.46 17.39 -15.22
N PRO A 129 -10.50 18.03 -15.90
CA PRO A 129 -9.22 18.36 -15.30
C PRO A 129 -9.37 19.52 -14.30
N VAL A 130 -8.70 19.40 -13.17
CA VAL A 130 -8.71 20.39 -12.07
C VAL A 130 -7.31 20.96 -11.82
N GLY A 131 -6.27 20.15 -12.04
CA GLY A 131 -4.90 20.57 -11.79
C GLY A 131 -4.49 20.25 -10.37
N THR A 132 -4.68 21.18 -9.44
CA THR A 132 -4.27 21.00 -8.04
C THR A 132 -5.50 20.86 -7.14
N LEU A 133 -5.50 19.82 -6.30
CA LEU A 133 -6.48 19.66 -5.22
C LEU A 133 -5.79 19.94 -3.87
N PRO A 134 -6.01 21.11 -3.27
CA PRO A 134 -5.50 21.43 -1.94
C PRO A 134 -6.15 20.56 -0.87
N PRO A 135 -5.61 20.54 0.36
CA PRO A 135 -6.28 19.99 1.52
C PRO A 135 -7.71 20.52 1.69
N GLY A 136 -8.63 19.66 2.12
CA GLY A 136 -10.03 19.99 2.39
C GLY A 136 -11.01 19.32 1.43
N GLN A 137 -12.26 19.79 1.51
CA GLN A 137 -13.40 19.25 0.79
C GLN A 137 -13.99 20.29 -0.17
N TYR A 138 -14.23 19.86 -1.41
CA TYR A 138 -14.67 20.72 -2.49
C TYR A 138 -15.78 20.04 -3.30
N GLU A 139 -16.65 20.85 -3.89
CA GLU A 139 -17.66 20.45 -4.87
C GLU A 139 -17.21 20.85 -6.27
N ILE A 140 -17.59 20.03 -7.25
CA ILE A 140 -17.35 20.27 -8.66
C ILE A 140 -18.45 19.62 -9.51
N CYS A 141 -18.78 20.26 -10.63
CA CYS A 141 -19.70 19.72 -11.62
C CYS A 141 -18.96 18.85 -12.62
N VAL A 142 -19.40 17.60 -12.78
CA VAL A 142 -18.81 16.64 -13.72
C VAL A 142 -19.88 16.06 -14.62
N PRO A 143 -19.62 15.93 -15.94
CA PRO A 143 -20.53 15.27 -16.86
C PRO A 143 -20.90 13.87 -16.38
N MET A 144 -22.19 13.57 -16.43
CA MET A 144 -22.72 12.26 -16.09
C MET A 144 -23.38 11.68 -17.33
N PRO A 145 -22.92 10.53 -17.85
CA PRO A 145 -23.57 9.90 -18.98
C PRO A 145 -25.01 9.51 -18.60
N SER A 146 -25.89 9.54 -19.60
CA SER A 146 -27.28 9.08 -19.43
C SER A 146 -27.28 7.69 -18.81
N PRO A 147 -27.99 7.47 -17.68
CA PRO A 147 -28.11 6.15 -17.10
C PRO A 147 -28.74 5.19 -18.10
N GLY A 148 -27.93 4.32 -18.70
CA GLY A 148 -28.43 3.19 -19.46
C GLY A 148 -29.23 2.25 -18.56
N MET A 149 -29.96 1.31 -19.16
CA MET A 149 -30.79 0.36 -18.42
C MET A 149 -29.95 -0.37 -17.34
N HIS A 150 -30.32 -0.17 -16.07
CA HIS A 150 -29.67 -0.73 -14.87
C HIS A 150 -28.22 -0.30 -14.58
N THR A 151 -27.73 0.80 -15.17
CA THR A 151 -26.38 1.31 -14.84
C THR A 151 -26.43 2.26 -13.65
N ARG A 152 -25.55 2.05 -12.67
CA ARG A 152 -25.34 2.98 -11.55
C ARG A 152 -23.94 3.57 -11.64
N PHE A 153 -23.85 4.89 -11.59
CA PHE A 153 -22.58 5.61 -11.63
C PHE A 153 -22.19 6.16 -10.27
N ASN A 154 -20.89 6.32 -10.06
CA ASN A 154 -20.30 7.06 -8.96
C ASN A 154 -19.08 7.84 -9.46
N ALA A 155 -18.50 8.68 -8.59
CA ALA A 155 -17.32 9.47 -8.89
C ALA A 155 -16.05 8.59 -8.97
N ALA A 156 -15.20 8.89 -9.95
CA ALA A 156 -13.84 8.39 -10.00
C ALA A 156 -12.87 9.57 -10.10
N ILE A 157 -11.65 9.39 -9.59
CA ILE A 157 -10.65 10.45 -9.53
C ILE A 157 -9.27 9.86 -9.84
N GLY A 158 -8.49 10.58 -10.63
CA GLY A 158 -7.06 10.34 -10.76
C GLY A 158 -6.26 11.57 -10.39
N PHE A 159 -5.08 11.33 -9.85
CA PHE A 159 -4.20 12.37 -9.33
C PHE A 159 -2.76 11.86 -9.24
N THR A 160 -1.84 12.80 -9.09
CA THR A 160 -0.43 12.57 -8.80
C THR A 160 -0.15 13.07 -7.38
N ASP A 161 0.44 12.20 -6.56
CA ASP A 161 0.81 12.53 -5.19
C ASP A 161 2.10 13.38 -5.13
N THR A 162 2.53 13.76 -3.93
CA THR A 162 3.72 14.61 -3.76
C THR A 162 5.04 13.88 -3.99
N TYR A 163 5.00 12.55 -4.05
CA TYR A 163 6.12 11.69 -4.44
C TYR A 163 6.21 11.49 -5.97
N GLY A 164 5.29 12.09 -6.73
CA GLY A 164 5.23 11.99 -8.18
C GLY A 164 4.58 10.71 -8.70
N GLN A 165 3.90 9.97 -7.83
CA GLN A 165 3.21 8.74 -8.20
C GLN A 165 1.77 9.04 -8.62
N SER A 166 1.37 8.45 -9.74
CA SER A 166 0.01 8.55 -10.26
C SER A 166 -0.89 7.46 -9.69
N TRP A 167 -2.09 7.85 -9.29
CA TRP A 167 -3.10 7.02 -8.66
C TRP A 167 -4.45 7.24 -9.30
N ILE A 168 -5.24 6.17 -9.41
CA ILE A 168 -6.65 6.20 -9.81
C ILE A 168 -7.47 5.57 -8.70
N ARG A 169 -8.50 6.27 -8.25
CA ARG A 169 -9.58 5.70 -7.43
C ARG A 169 -10.81 5.60 -8.30
N ASP A 170 -11.23 4.36 -8.60
CA ASP A 170 -12.37 4.11 -9.46
C ASP A 170 -13.72 4.37 -8.75
N ALA A 171 -14.82 4.26 -9.50
CA ALA A 171 -16.17 4.48 -8.99
C ALA A 171 -16.58 3.52 -7.84
N ALA A 172 -15.95 2.34 -7.76
CA ALA A 172 -16.15 1.38 -6.69
C ALA A 172 -15.26 1.67 -5.45
N GLY A 173 -14.41 2.70 -5.53
CA GLY A 173 -13.51 3.11 -4.46
C GLY A 173 -12.16 2.38 -4.45
N LYS A 174 -11.86 1.55 -5.46
CA LYS A 174 -10.59 0.84 -5.55
C LYS A 174 -9.47 1.80 -5.95
N LEU A 175 -8.48 1.93 -5.07
CA LEU A 175 -7.27 2.71 -5.32
C LEU A 175 -6.21 1.85 -6.04
N SER A 176 -5.70 2.32 -7.17
CA SER A 176 -4.70 1.63 -7.98
C SER A 176 -3.58 2.57 -8.41
N LYS A 177 -2.33 2.11 -8.26
CA LYS A 177 -1.12 2.78 -8.77
C LYS A 177 -1.07 2.62 -10.29
N VAL A 178 -0.88 3.70 -11.04
CA VAL A 178 -0.78 3.66 -12.51
C VAL A 178 0.55 4.26 -12.99
N LYS A 179 1.04 3.76 -14.13
CA LYS A 179 2.30 4.25 -14.73
C LYS A 179 2.12 5.55 -15.51
N LYS A 180 0.96 5.71 -16.15
CA LYS A 180 0.61 6.91 -16.91
C LYS A 180 0.31 8.07 -15.96
N ARG A 181 0.59 9.31 -16.38
CA ARG A 181 0.07 10.49 -15.66
C ARG A 181 -1.44 10.58 -15.82
N PRO A 182 -2.17 11.19 -14.87
CA PRO A 182 -3.63 11.24 -14.94
C PRO A 182 -4.16 11.79 -16.27
N TYR A 183 -3.64 12.91 -16.77
CA TYR A 183 -4.07 13.47 -18.06
C TYR A 183 -3.91 12.49 -19.24
N GLU A 184 -2.85 11.69 -19.25
CA GLU A 184 -2.63 10.65 -20.26
C GLU A 184 -3.48 9.39 -20.00
N TYR A 185 -3.74 9.05 -18.74
CA TYR A 185 -4.59 7.94 -18.37
C TYR A 185 -6.05 8.16 -18.78
N PHE A 186 -6.53 9.41 -18.64
CA PHE A 186 -7.88 9.81 -19.03
C PHE A 186 -8.01 10.19 -20.51
N ASP A 187 -6.96 9.97 -21.31
CA ASP A 187 -6.96 10.26 -22.75
C ASP A 187 -7.36 11.72 -23.07
N LEU A 188 -6.92 12.70 -22.25
CA LEU A 188 -7.22 14.11 -22.47
C LEU A 188 -6.41 14.69 -23.63
N SER A 189 -7.07 15.49 -24.47
CA SER A 189 -6.42 16.17 -25.59
C SER A 189 -5.50 17.29 -25.12
N LEU A 190 -4.39 17.51 -25.85
CA LEU A 190 -3.47 18.62 -25.60
C LEU A 190 -3.74 19.76 -26.61
N PRO A 191 -3.75 21.04 -26.18
CA PRO A 191 -3.62 21.51 -24.80
C PRO A 191 -4.82 21.12 -23.94
N ILE A 192 -4.60 20.97 -22.63
CA ILE A 192 -5.68 20.63 -21.69
C ILE A 192 -6.67 21.79 -21.62
N GLU A 193 -7.91 21.50 -22.00
CA GLU A 193 -9.06 22.41 -21.93
C GLU A 193 -10.10 21.91 -20.92
N GLY A 194 -11.21 22.63 -20.76
CA GLY A 194 -12.32 22.16 -19.90
C GLY A 194 -12.03 22.18 -18.39
N TRP A 195 -11.17 23.10 -17.94
CA TRP A 195 -10.77 23.20 -16.52
C TRP A 195 -11.98 23.37 -15.59
N GLY A 196 -12.10 22.42 -14.66
CA GLY A 196 -13.10 22.42 -13.62
C GLY A 196 -12.76 23.38 -12.48
N THR A 197 -13.78 24.02 -11.91
CA THR A 197 -13.61 24.92 -10.76
C THR A 197 -14.03 24.21 -9.48
N LEU A 198 -13.10 24.12 -8.51
CA LEU A 198 -13.37 23.62 -7.17
C LEU A 198 -14.08 24.69 -6.34
N THR A 199 -15.24 24.35 -5.78
CA THR A 199 -15.96 25.21 -4.83
C THR A 199 -15.82 24.63 -3.43
N PRO A 200 -15.24 25.34 -2.44
CA PRO A 200 -15.11 24.82 -1.08
C PRO A 200 -16.47 24.44 -0.48
N VAL A 201 -16.56 23.30 0.18
CA VAL A 201 -17.74 22.93 0.97
C VAL A 201 -17.69 23.69 2.29
N VAL A 202 -18.53 24.71 2.42
CA VAL A 202 -18.71 25.44 3.68
C VAL A 202 -19.50 24.56 4.63
N GLN A 203 -18.88 24.16 5.75
CA GLN A 203 -19.56 23.50 6.87
C GLN A 203 -20.28 24.51 7.75
#